data_AF-A0A6M1LM63-F1
#
_entry.id   AF-A0A6M1LM63-F1
#
_cell.length_a   1.000
_cell.length_b   1.000
_cell.length_c   1.000
_cell.angle_alpha   90.00
_cell.angle_beta   90.00
_cell.angle_gamma   90.00
#
_symmetry.space_group_name_H-M   'P 1'
#
loop_
_entity.id
_entity.type
_entity.pdbx_description
1 polymer ?
#
loop_
_entity_poly.entity_id
_entity_poly.type
_entity_poly.pdbx_seq_one_letter_code
_entity_poly.pdbx_strand_id
1 'polypeptide(L)'
;MPLVEDVKDPQGARVAATDQVNGAAYWKKTSGLMWTVLAIWFVAGFGIHFFAPALNPIHVLGFPLGFYFAAQGSLIIFVVGLFWFAKRQNEIDEEFGVQED
;
A
#
# COMPACT_ATOMS: atom_id res chain seq x y z
N MET A 1 -45.52 -24.57 23.21
CA MET A 1 -44.71 -23.49 22.62
C MET A 1 -44.65 -22.34 23.61
N PRO A 2 -43.51 -22.08 24.27
CA PRO A 2 -43.24 -20.79 24.87
C PRO A 2 -42.43 -19.95 23.88
N LEU A 3 -42.90 -18.74 23.64
CA LEU A 3 -42.24 -17.73 22.83
C LEU A 3 -40.90 -17.42 23.49
N VAL A 4 -39.80 -17.90 22.89
CA VAL A 4 -38.48 -17.32 23.15
C VAL A 4 -38.63 -15.87 22.74
N GLU A 5 -38.58 -14.99 23.72
CA GLU A 5 -38.55 -13.55 23.49
C GLU A 5 -37.48 -13.27 22.43
N ASP A 6 -37.90 -12.59 21.36
CA ASP A 6 -37.03 -11.87 20.47
C ASP A 6 -36.36 -10.75 21.30
N VAL A 7 -35.42 -11.15 22.15
CA VAL A 7 -34.41 -10.26 22.70
C VAL A 7 -33.56 -9.89 21.51
N LYS A 8 -34.01 -8.84 20.81
CA LYS A 8 -33.22 -8.03 19.89
C LYS A 8 -32.03 -7.50 20.69
N ASP A 9 -31.01 -8.34 20.83
CA ASP A 9 -29.82 -8.08 21.62
C ASP A 9 -29.14 -6.82 21.07
N PRO A 10 -29.23 -5.68 21.77
CA PRO A 10 -28.63 -4.45 21.31
C PRO A 10 -27.09 -4.51 21.38
N GLN A 11 -26.51 -5.44 22.14
CA GLN A 11 -25.08 -5.70 22.16
C GLN A 11 -24.63 -6.40 20.87
N GLY A 12 -25.35 -7.41 20.38
CA GLY A 12 -25.00 -8.12 19.13
C GLY A 12 -24.96 -7.20 17.91
N ALA A 13 -25.96 -6.31 17.78
CA ALA A 13 -25.99 -5.30 16.73
C ALA A 13 -24.83 -4.27 16.86
N ARG A 14 -24.43 -3.94 18.09
CA ARG A 14 -23.35 -2.99 18.37
C ARG A 14 -21.97 -3.59 18.07
N VAL A 15 -21.73 -4.85 18.42
CA VAL A 15 -20.48 -5.56 18.11
C VAL A 15 -20.30 -5.67 16.60
N ALA A 16 -21.33 -6.15 15.88
CA ALA A 16 -21.29 -6.24 14.42
C ALA A 16 -21.04 -4.88 13.76
N ALA A 17 -21.68 -3.80 14.23
CA ALA A 17 -21.42 -2.46 13.71
C ALA A 17 -19.98 -1.98 13.96
N THR A 18 -19.39 -2.33 15.11
CA THR A 18 -18.01 -1.96 15.47
C THR A 18 -16.98 -2.71 14.62
N ASP A 19 -17.20 -4.01 14.38
CA ASP A 19 -16.34 -4.84 13.52
C ASP A 19 -16.36 -4.36 12.06
N GLN A 20 -17.54 -4.01 11.55
CA GLN A 20 -17.72 -3.46 10.20
C GLN A 20 -17.01 -2.10 10.04
N VAL A 21 -17.07 -1.24 11.06
CA VAL A 21 -16.36 0.05 11.07
C VAL A 21 -14.85 -0.15 11.09
N ASN A 22 -14.34 -1.08 11.91
CA ASN A 22 -12.92 -1.42 11.95
C ASN A 22 -12.44 -2.01 10.61
N GLY A 23 -13.21 -2.92 10.00
CA GLY A 23 -12.90 -3.49 8.69
C GLY A 23 -12.87 -2.46 7.56
N ALA A 24 -13.83 -1.52 7.55
CA ALA A 24 -13.85 -0.45 6.56
C ALA A 24 -12.67 0.52 6.71
N ALA A 25 -12.28 0.83 7.96
CA ALA A 25 -11.12 1.67 8.24
C ALA A 25 -9.80 0.99 7.85
N TYR A 26 -9.64 -0.30 8.16
CA TYR A 26 -8.50 -1.12 7.72
C TYR A 26 -8.37 -1.14 6.20
N TRP A 27 -9.46 -1.49 5.50
CA TRP A 27 -9.48 -1.54 4.04
C TRP A 27 -9.09 -0.20 3.41
N LYS A 28 -9.59 0.91 3.96
CA LYS A 28 -9.25 2.26 3.50
C LYS A 28 -7.75 2.55 3.65
N LYS A 29 -7.12 2.16 4.77
CA LYS A 29 -5.68 2.36 4.99
C LYS A 29 -4.83 1.54 4.04
N THR A 30 -5.06 0.23 3.96
CA THR A 30 -4.32 -0.65 3.03
C THR A 30 -4.53 -0.26 1.58
N SER A 31 -5.76 0.09 1.18
CA SER A 31 -6.02 0.60 -0.18
C SER A 31 -5.27 1.90 -0.46
N GLY A 32 -5.21 2.82 0.51
CA GLY A 32 -4.43 4.05 0.39
C GLY A 32 -2.92 3.78 0.23
N LEU A 33 -2.40 2.81 0.97
CA LEU A 33 -1.02 2.36 0.84
C LEU A 33 -0.76 1.77 -0.56
N MET A 34 -1.66 0.92 -1.05
CA MET A 34 -1.59 0.34 -2.39
C MET A 34 -1.55 1.43 -3.48
N TRP A 35 -2.45 2.41 -3.43
CA TRP A 35 -2.47 3.52 -4.38
C TRP A 35 -1.18 4.33 -4.35
N THR A 36 -0.59 4.52 -3.16
CA THR A 36 0.70 5.19 -3.01
C THR A 36 1.81 4.40 -3.69
N VAL A 37 1.86 3.08 -3.50
CA VAL A 37 2.84 2.20 -4.16
C VAL A 37 2.66 2.21 -5.67
N LEU A 38 1.42 2.16 -6.17
CA LEU A 38 1.13 2.23 -7.60
C LEU A 38 1.57 3.56 -8.21
N ALA A 39 1.41 4.68 -7.50
CA ALA A 39 1.88 5.98 -7.95
C ALA A 39 3.42 6.03 -8.05
N ILE A 40 4.12 5.52 -7.04
CA ILE A 40 5.59 5.39 -7.06
C ILE A 40 6.01 4.50 -8.24
N TRP A 41 5.29 3.39 -8.43
CA TRP A 41 5.57 2.44 -9.50
C TRP A 41 5.41 3.08 -10.88
N PHE A 42 4.34 3.84 -11.08
CA PHE A 42 4.09 4.58 -12.32
C PHE A 42 5.18 5.63 -12.60
N VAL A 43 5.61 6.38 -11.58
CA VAL A 43 6.67 7.38 -11.75
C VAL A 43 8.00 6.73 -12.10
N ALA A 44 8.40 5.68 -11.39
CA ALA A 44 9.66 4.99 -11.64
C ALA A 44 9.65 4.18 -12.96
N GLY A 45 8.50 3.63 -13.35
CA GLY A 45 8.32 2.87 -14.58
C GLY A 45 8.13 3.72 -15.83
N PHE A 46 7.38 4.82 -15.74
CA PHE A 46 7.02 5.65 -16.90
C PHE A 46 7.47 7.10 -16.76
N GLY A 47 7.24 7.71 -15.61
CA GLY A 47 7.55 9.13 -15.37
C GLY A 47 9.00 9.48 -15.72
N ILE A 48 9.96 8.75 -15.15
CA ILE A 48 11.40 8.99 -15.41
C ILE A 48 11.74 8.78 -16.90
N HIS A 49 11.16 7.76 -17.53
CA HIS A 49 11.44 7.40 -18.92
C HIS A 49 10.88 8.40 -19.93
N PHE A 50 9.75 9.06 -19.63
CA PHE A 50 9.22 10.14 -20.47
C PHE A 50 10.20 11.32 -20.60
N PHE A 51 10.99 11.59 -19.57
CA PHE A 51 11.99 12.66 -19.56
C PHE A 51 13.40 12.18 -19.88
N ALA A 52 13.58 10.94 -20.33
CA ALA A 52 14.89 10.37 -20.62
C ALA A 52 15.78 11.26 -21.53
N PRO A 53 15.28 11.88 -22.61
CA PRO A 53 16.11 12.78 -23.44
C PRO A 53 16.69 13.97 -22.66
N ALA A 54 15.93 14.53 -21.72
CA ALA A 54 16.36 15.65 -20.87
C ALA A 54 17.31 15.20 -19.75
N LEU A 55 17.22 13.94 -19.31
CA LEU A 55 18.05 13.36 -18.26
C LEU A 55 19.39 12.82 -18.78
N ASN A 56 19.45 12.38 -20.03
CA ASN A 56 20.63 11.77 -20.65
C ASN A 56 21.92 12.63 -20.68
N PRO A 57 21.90 13.97 -20.60
CA PRO A 57 23.13 14.75 -20.40
C PRO A 57 23.82 14.44 -19.06
N ILE A 58 23.07 14.03 -18.03
CA ILE A 58 23.61 13.60 -16.75
C ILE A 58 24.10 12.16 -16.90
N HIS A 59 25.32 11.89 -16.45
CA HIS A 59 25.92 10.57 -16.53
C HIS A 59 26.13 9.99 -15.13
N VAL A 60 25.73 8.73 -14.95
CA VAL A 60 25.92 7.95 -13.73
C VAL A 60 26.69 6.70 -14.09
N LEU A 61 27.83 6.48 -13.42
CA LEU A 61 28.70 5.32 -13.67
C LEU A 61 29.11 5.16 -15.15
N GLY A 62 29.23 6.28 -15.88
CA GLY A 62 29.57 6.30 -17.31
C GLY A 62 28.39 6.10 -18.27
N PHE A 63 27.17 5.92 -17.77
CA PHE A 63 25.97 5.75 -18.58
C PHE A 63 25.06 6.98 -18.51
N PRO A 64 24.34 7.33 -19.59
CA PRO A 64 23.29 8.35 -19.54
C PRO A 64 22.24 8.01 -18.47
N LEU A 65 21.77 9.02 -17.74
CA LEU A 65 20.91 8.82 -16.59
C LEU A 65 19.60 8.09 -16.93
N GLY A 66 18.98 8.40 -18.07
CA GLY A 66 17.78 7.71 -18.53
C GLY A 66 18.01 6.22 -18.77
N PHE A 67 19.18 5.85 -19.31
CA PHE A 67 19.59 4.46 -19.48
C PHE A 67 19.85 3.77 -18.15
N TYR A 68 20.55 4.44 -17.22
CA TYR A 68 20.81 3.89 -15.88
C TYR A 68 19.51 3.58 -15.12
N PHE A 69 18.50 4.46 -15.21
CA PHE A 69 17.19 4.21 -14.58
C PHE A 69 16.45 3.03 -15.20
N ALA A 70 16.49 2.88 -16.53
CA ALA A 70 15.93 1.72 -17.21
C ALA A 70 16.61 0.40 -16.81
N ALA A 71 17.93 0.42 -16.59
CA ALA A 71 18.71 -0.78 -16.31
C ALA A 71 18.73 -1.18 -14.81
N GLN A 72 18.89 -0.22 -13.90
CA GLN A 72 19.07 -0.50 -12.46
C GLN A 72 18.31 0.47 -11.56
N GLY A 73 18.25 1.76 -11.90
CA GLY A 73 17.69 2.79 -11.01
C GLY A 73 16.25 2.49 -10.60
N SER A 74 15.37 2.16 -11.54
CA SER A 74 13.97 1.84 -11.24
C SER A 74 13.81 0.51 -10.49
N LEU A 75 14.69 -0.48 -10.73
CA LEU A 75 14.70 -1.73 -9.96
C LEU A 75 15.05 -1.48 -8.49
N ILE A 76 16.05 -0.63 -8.21
CA ILE A 76 16.41 -0.25 -6.84
C ILE A 76 15.22 0.43 -6.15
N ILE A 77 14.52 1.34 -6.83
CA ILE A 77 13.32 1.99 -6.30
C ILE A 77 12.25 0.94 -5.96
N PHE A 78 12.02 -0.04 -6.82
CA PHE A 78 11.03 -1.09 -6.55
C PHE A 78 11.41 -1.94 -5.34
N VAL A 79 12.66 -2.38 -5.22
CA VAL A 79 13.11 -3.18 -4.07
C VAL A 79 12.96 -2.41 -2.76
N VAL A 80 13.40 -1.15 -2.73
CA VAL A 80 13.23 -0.29 -1.54
C VAL A 80 11.74 -0.08 -1.24
N GLY A 81 10.94 0.12 -2.29
CA GLY A 81 9.48 0.23 -2.20
C GLY A 81 8.81 -1.01 -1.60
N LEU A 82 9.30 -2.22 -1.91
CA LEU A 82 8.79 -3.47 -1.32
C LEU A 82 9.05 -3.56 0.17
N PHE A 83 10.27 -3.28 0.63
CA PHE A 83 10.59 -3.28 2.06
C PHE A 83 9.80 -2.21 2.81
N TRP A 84 9.67 -1.02 2.22
CA TRP A 84 8.88 0.04 2.80
C TRP A 84 7.39 -0.32 2.87
N PHE A 85 6.83 -0.89 1.79
CA PHE A 85 5.45 -1.36 1.75
C PHE A 85 5.21 -2.42 2.82
N ALA A 86 6.07 -3.44 2.90
CA ALA A 86 5.94 -4.52 3.88
C ALA A 86 5.94 -3.96 5.31
N LYS A 87 6.86 -3.05 5.62
CA LYS A 87 6.90 -2.37 6.93
C LYS A 87 5.60 -1.60 7.21
N ARG A 88 5.13 -0.80 6.24
CA ARG A 88 3.90 0.00 6.41
C ARG A 88 2.65 -0.85 6.51
N GLN A 89 2.58 -1.96 5.77
CA GLN A 89 1.47 -2.89 5.86
C GLN A 89 1.46 -3.55 7.25
N ASN A 90 2.62 -3.99 7.75
CA ASN A 90 2.74 -4.53 9.10
C ASN A 90 2.31 -3.52 10.19
N GLU A 91 2.70 -2.24 10.06
CA GLU A 91 2.23 -1.18 10.97
C GLU A 91 0.70 -1.01 10.94
N ILE A 92 0.06 -1.17 9.76
CA ILE A 92 -1.40 -1.15 9.64
C ILE A 92 -2.00 -2.42 10.26
N ASP A 93 -1.42 -3.59 10.03
CA ASP A 93 -1.90 -4.85 10.59
C ASP A 93 -1.83 -4.82 12.12
N GLU A 94 -0.77 -4.24 12.70
CA GLU A 94 -0.60 -3.98 14.13
C GLU A 94 -1.67 -3.03 14.71
N GLU A 95 -1.97 -1.93 14.00
CA GLU A 95 -2.97 -0.95 14.43
C GLU A 95 -4.38 -1.56 14.50
N PHE A 96 -4.69 -2.53 13.64
CA PHE A 96 -6.01 -3.16 13.54
C PHE A 96 -6.06 -4.55 14.20
N GLY A 97 -4.96 -5.03 14.80
CA GLY A 97 -4.89 -6.33 15.47
C GLY A 97 -5.06 -7.53 14.53
N VAL A 98 -4.63 -7.37 13.27
CA VAL A 98 -4.70 -8.38 12.20
C VAL A 98 -3.36 -9.09 11.99
N GLN A 99 -2.35 -8.77 12.81
CA GLN A 99 -1.05 -9.42 12.77
C GLN A 99 -1.17 -10.95 12.92
N GLU A 100 -0.47 -11.71 12.07
CA GLU A 100 -0.30 -13.16 12.21
C GLU A 100 0.85 -13.44 13.20
N ASP A 101 0.72 -14.50 14.01
CA ASP A 101 1.73 -14.95 15.00
C ASP A 101 3.04 -15.50 14.37
#